data_AF-A0A6B3ES77-F1
#
_entry.id   AF-A0A6B3ES77-F1
#
_cell.length_a   1.000
_cell.length_b   1.000
_cell.length_c   1.000
_cell.angle_alpha   90.00
_cell.angle_beta   90.00
_cell.angle_gamma   90.00
#
_symmetry.space_group_name_H-M   'P 1'
#
loop_
_entity.id
_entity.type
_entity.pdbx_description
1 polymer ?
#
loop_
_entity_poly.entity_id
_entity_poly.type
_entity_poly.pdbx_seq_one_letter_code
_entity_poly.pdbx_strand_id
1 'polypeptide(L)' 'SITGIVLTKLDGTAKGGIVIAVQRELGVPVKLIGLGEGADDLAPFEPGAFVDALIGD' A
#
# COMPACT_ATOMS: atom_id res chain seq x y z
N SER A 1 18.81 -3.87 9.38
CA SER A 1 18.26 -2.99 8.33
C SER A 1 16.88 -3.50 7.94
N ILE A 2 15.94 -2.60 7.64
CA ILE A 2 14.63 -2.97 7.09
C ILE A 2 14.73 -2.78 5.57
N THR A 3 14.21 -3.72 4.78
CA THR A 3 14.29 -3.70 3.30
C THR A 3 12.95 -3.42 2.62
N GLY A 4 11.87 -3.39 3.39
CA GLY A 4 10.54 -3.09 2.91
C GLY A 4 9.49 -3.18 4.01
N ILE A 5 8.28 -2.78 3.65
CA ILE A 5 7.13 -2.72 4.56
C ILE A 5 5.90 -3.40 3.96
N VAL A 6 5.04 -3.88 4.85
CA VAL A 6 3.70 -4.39 4.54
C VAL A 6 2.69 -3.42 5.13
N LEU A 7 1.74 -2.95 4.32
CA LEU A 7 0.70 -2.03 4.75
C LEU A 7 -0.65 -2.74 4.76
N THR A 8 -1.21 -3.02 5.92
CA THR A 8 -2.52 -3.68 6.04
C THR A 8 -3.65 -2.68 6.18
N LYS A 9 -4.89 -3.17 6.08
CA LYS A 9 -6.10 -2.36 6.12
C LYS A 9 -6.00 -1.24 5.09
N LEU A 10 -5.99 -1.58 3.80
CA LEU A 10 -6.12 -0.68 2.64
C LEU A 10 -7.55 -0.61 2.05
N ASP A 11 -8.52 -1.24 2.70
CA ASP A 11 -9.95 -1.38 2.34
C ASP A 11 -10.88 -0.17 2.62
N GLY A 12 -10.74 0.54 3.74
CA GLY A 12 -11.45 1.79 4.06
C GLY A 12 -11.03 3.09 3.32
N THR A 13 -11.68 4.21 3.64
CA THR A 13 -11.81 5.45 2.83
C THR A 13 -10.65 6.47 2.81
N ALA A 14 -9.46 6.17 3.36
CA ALA A 14 -8.38 7.16 3.56
C ALA A 14 -7.07 6.93 2.77
N LYS A 15 -7.02 6.06 1.75
CA LYS A 15 -5.87 5.14 1.65
C LYS A 15 -4.84 5.34 0.54
N GLY A 16 -4.97 6.37 -0.29
CA GLY A 16 -3.92 6.78 -1.23
C GLY A 16 -2.73 7.50 -0.56
N GLY A 17 -3.03 8.48 0.29
CA GLY A 17 -2.01 9.38 0.84
C GLY A 17 -1.05 8.73 1.83
N ILE A 18 -1.51 7.73 2.59
CA ILE A 18 -0.71 7.10 3.65
C ILE A 18 0.47 6.30 3.09
N VAL A 19 0.28 5.62 1.96
CA VAL A 19 1.33 4.85 1.29
C VAL A 19 2.48 5.78 0.91
N ILE A 20 2.16 6.94 0.31
CA ILE A 20 3.13 7.96 -0.08
C ILE A 20 3.86 8.54 1.15
N ALA A 21 3.12 8.84 2.22
CA ALA A 21 3.68 9.39 3.46
C ALA A 21 4.67 8.43 4.13
N VAL A 22 4.27 7.17 4.31
CA VAL A 22 5.10 6.15 4.94
C VAL A 22 6.36 5.86 4.12
N GLN A 23 6.23 5.79 2.78
CA GLN A 23 7.37 5.55 1.92
C GLN A 23 8.39 6.71 1.96
N ARG A 24 7.91 7.97 2.05
CA ARG A 24 8.75 9.15 2.24
C ARG A 24 9.47 9.16 3.59
N GLU A 25 8.79 8.75 4.65
CA GLU A 25 9.33 8.74 6.00
C GLU A 25 10.38 7.64 6.21
N LEU A 26 10.08 6.41 5.76
CA LEU A 26 10.91 5.25 6.04
C LEU A 26 11.99 4.99 4.99
N GLY A 27 11.85 5.56 3.79
CA GLY A 27 12.83 5.41 2.70
C GLY A 27 12.97 3.98 2.15
N VAL A 28 12.02 3.10 2.47
CA VAL A 28 11.98 1.70 2.03
C VAL A 28 10.70 1.40 1.24
N PRO A 29 10.73 0.48 0.27
CA PRO A 29 9.58 0.19 -0.57
C PRO A 29 8.46 -0.54 0.19
N VAL A 30 7.22 -0.22 -0.15
CA VAL A 30 6.07 -1.09 0.17
C VAL A 30 6.14 -2.32 -0.73
N LYS A 31 6.03 -3.51 -0.12
CA LYS A 31 6.10 -4.80 -0.83
C LYS A 31 4.73 -5.46 -0.95
N LEU A 32 3.90 -5.33 0.08
CA LEU A 32 2.60 -5.98 0.16
C LEU A 32 1.57 -5.02 0.75
N ILE A 33 0.32 -5.22 0.35
CA ILE A 33 -0.84 -4.51 0.86
C ILE A 33 -1.94 -5.47 1.31
N GLY A 34 -2.57 -5.19 2.44
CA GLY A 34 -3.74 -5.92 2.92
C GLY A 34 -5.02 -5.21 2.50
N LEU A 35 -5.84 -5.85 1.67
CA LEU A 35 -7.07 -5.32 1.07
C LEU A 35 -8.35 -5.70 1.82
N GLY A 36 -8.21 -6.30 3.01
CA GLY A 36 -9.29 -6.80 3.84
C GLY A 36 -8.75 -7.47 5.11
N GLU A 37 -9.57 -8.32 5.72
CA GLU A 37 -9.26 -9.00 7.00
C GLU A 37 -8.91 -10.49 6.85
N GLY A 38 -9.18 -11.08 5.69
CA GLY A 38 -8.90 -12.48 5.38
C GLY A 38 -7.41 -12.77 5.16
N ALA A 39 -7.02 -14.03 5.34
CA ALA A 39 -5.64 -14.48 5.10
C ALA A 39 -5.22 -14.32 3.62
N ASP A 40 -6.19 -14.36 2.71
CA ASP A 40 -5.99 -14.22 1.26
C ASP A 40 -6.05 -12.77 0.79
N ASP A 41 -6.31 -11.81 1.68
CA ASP A 41 -6.44 -10.39 1.32
C ASP A 41 -5.07 -9.67 1.22
N LEU A 42 -3.97 -10.41 1.32
CA LEU A 42 -2.62 -9.87 1.18
C LEU A 42 -2.16 -9.99 -0.28
N ALA A 43 -1.89 -8.86 -0.92
CA ALA A 43 -1.48 -8.78 -2.31
C ALA A 43 -0.13 -8.06 -2.49
N PRO A 44 0.62 -8.35 -3.58
CA PRO A 44 1.72 -7.50 -4.03
C PRO A 44 1.30 -6.04 -4.14
N PHE A 45 2.16 -5.13 -3.69
CA PHE A 45 1.96 -3.71 -3.95
C PHE A 45 2.41 -3.38 -5.37
N GLU A 46 1.46 -2.99 -6.22
CA GLU A 46 1.71 -2.57 -7.60
C GLU A 46 1.58 -1.04 -7.72
N PRO A 47 2.70 -0.29 -7.80
CA PRO A 47 2.66 1.17 -7.79
C PRO A 47 1.85 1.79 -8.94
N GLY A 48 1.87 1.15 -10.12
CA GLY A 48 1.08 1.60 -11.28
C GLY A 48 -0.41 1.55 -10.99
N ALA A 49 -0.92 0.36 -10.66
CA ALA A 49 -2.33 0.15 -10.33
C ALA A 49 -2.79 1.02 -9.14
N PHE A 50 -1.90 1.27 -8.17
CA PHE A 50 -2.19 2.18 -7.06
C PHE A 50 -2.34 3.64 -7.51
N VAL A 51 -1.48 4.12 -8.42
CA VAL A 51 -1.59 5.47 -8.99
C VAL A 51 -2.84 5.59 -9.85
N ASP A 52 -3.11 4.60 -10.70
CA ASP A 52 -4.30 4.57 -11.56
C ASP A 52 -5.58 4.69 -10.72
N ALA A 53 -5.69 3.89 -9.65
CA ALA A 53 -6.80 3.94 -8.71
C ALA A 53 -6.91 5.27 -7.94
N LEU A 54 -5.80 6.00 -7.77
CA LEU A 54 -5.77 7.29 -7.07
C LEU A 54 -6.23 8.44 -7.96
N ILE A 55 -5.91 8.40 -9.25
CA ILE A 55 -6.21 9.46 -10.21
C ILE A 55 -7.53 9.25 -10.96
N GLY A 56 -8.08 8.03 -10.94
CA GLY A 56 -9.42 7.73 -11.45
C GLY A 56 -9.51 7.55 -12.97
N ASP A 57 -8.43 7.10 -13.62
CA ASP A 57 -8.43 6.67 -15.02
C ASP A 57 -9.05 5.27 -15.23
#